data_AF-A0A2W4RH65-F1
#
_entry.id   AF-A0A2W4RH65-F1
#
_cell.length_a   1.000
_cell.length_b   1.000
_cell.length_c   1.000
_cell.angle_alpha   90.00
_cell.angle_beta   90.00
_cell.angle_gamma   90.00
#
_symmetry.space_group_name_H-M   'P 1'
#
loop_
_entity.id
_entity.type
_entity.pdbx_description
1 polymer ?
#
loop_
_entity_poly.entity_id
_entity_poly.type
_entity_poly.pdbx_seq_one_letter_code
_entity_poly.pdbx_strand_id
1 'polypeptide(L)'
;MFVDPRCPYCGKVQKQMEALKGQYTFKLVPIPVLGQESQNLAVKIGCLLQTSSKDKARDALMHQAYDTLPSERLQMRPRTRATGAGDSQAVRHRRCAIFNCAGWPHLQGRTGQSG
;
A
#
# COMPACT_ATOMS: atom_id res chain seq x y z
N MET A 1 1.91 -3.13 -14.73
CA MET A 1 1.30 -1.81 -15.02
C MET A 1 1.43 -0.95 -13.78
N PHE A 2 1.97 0.25 -13.92
CA PHE A 2 1.95 1.23 -12.83
C PHE A 2 0.62 1.99 -12.85
N VAL A 3 -0.01 2.15 -11.68
CA VAL A 3 -1.34 2.77 -11.55
C VAL A 3 -1.36 3.67 -10.34
N ASP A 4 -1.83 4.91 -10.49
CA ASP A 4 -2.17 5.73 -9.34
C ASP A 4 -3.58 5.39 -8.84
N PRO A 5 -3.79 5.13 -7.52
CA PRO A 5 -5.09 4.75 -6.98
C PRO A 5 -6.24 5.74 -7.28
N ARG A 6 -5.93 7.03 -7.46
CA ARG A 6 -6.90 8.10 -7.75
C ARG A 6 -6.91 8.53 -9.21
N CYS A 7 -6.21 7.81 -10.07
CA CYS A 7 -6.15 8.12 -11.50
C CYS A 7 -7.55 8.09 -12.14
N PRO A 8 -8.09 9.23 -12.62
CA PRO A 8 -9.43 9.27 -13.20
C PRO A 8 -9.50 8.63 -14.59
N TYR A 9 -8.35 8.45 -15.24
CA TYR A 9 -8.25 7.92 -16.61
C TYR A 9 -7.92 6.42 -16.66
N CYS A 10 -7.47 5.84 -15.56
CA CYS A 10 -6.96 4.46 -15.52
C CYS A 10 -8.08 3.41 -15.66
N GLY A 11 -9.32 3.77 -15.30
CA GLY A 11 -10.47 2.87 -15.36
C GLY A 11 -10.78 2.31 -16.76
N LYS A 12 -10.49 3.05 -17.85
CA LYS A 12 -10.68 2.54 -19.22
C LYS A 12 -9.74 1.36 -19.52
N VAL A 13 -8.46 1.52 -19.18
CA VAL A 13 -7.44 0.48 -19.39
C VAL A 13 -7.70 -0.71 -18.47
N GLN A 14 -8.06 -0.46 -17.21
CA GLN A 14 -8.39 -1.53 -16.26
C GLN A 14 -9.59 -2.36 -16.73
N LYS A 15 -10.64 -1.76 -17.30
CA LYS A 15 -11.76 -2.51 -17.89
C LYS A 15 -11.31 -3.42 -19.05
N GLN A 16 -10.41 -2.94 -19.91
CA GLN A 16 -9.87 -3.75 -21.00
C GLN A 16 -9.01 -4.91 -20.48
N MET A 17 -8.24 -4.69 -19.41
CA MET A 17 -7.46 -5.73 -18.74
C MET A 17 -8.36 -6.80 -18.13
N GLU A 18 -9.50 -6.43 -17.54
CA GLU A 18 -10.46 -7.38 -16.95
C GLU A 18 -11.00 -8.36 -18.00
N ALA A 19 -11.30 -7.86 -19.21
CA ALA A 19 -11.74 -8.70 -20.33
C ALA A 19 -10.67 -9.72 -20.77
N LEU A 20 -9.40 -9.48 -20.42
CA LEU A 20 -8.25 -10.29 -20.80
C LEU A 20 -7.74 -11.19 -19.65
N LYS A 21 -8.40 -11.20 -18.49
CA LYS A 21 -7.94 -11.92 -17.29
C LYS A 21 -7.77 -13.43 -17.45
N GLY A 22 -8.51 -14.04 -18.39
CA GLY A 22 -8.38 -15.46 -18.71
C GLY A 22 -7.13 -15.82 -19.51
N GLN A 23 -6.51 -14.82 -20.15
CA GLN A 23 -5.34 -14.99 -21.02
C GLN A 23 -4.07 -14.41 -20.41
N TYR A 24 -4.20 -13.41 -19.53
CA TYR A 24 -3.08 -12.68 -18.95
C TYR A 24 -3.23 -12.50 -17.44
N THR A 25 -2.09 -12.55 -16.74
CA THR A 25 -2.00 -12.13 -15.34
C THR A 25 -1.38 -10.74 -15.26
N PHE A 26 -2.21 -9.73 -15.04
CA PHE A 26 -1.74 -8.36 -14.88
C PHE A 26 -1.19 -8.12 -13.46
N LYS A 27 0.07 -7.71 -13.37
CA LYS A 27 0.65 -7.20 -12.12
C LYS A 27 0.48 -5.68 -12.06
N LEU A 28 -0.41 -5.22 -11.19
CA LEU A 28 -0.59 -3.81 -10.89
C LEU A 28 0.37 -3.39 -9.78
N VAL A 29 1.06 -2.26 -10.00
CA VAL A 29 1.99 -1.67 -9.05
C VAL A 29 1.45 -0.27 -8.70
N PRO A 30 0.98 -0.04 -7.47
CA PRO A 30 0.45 1.27 -7.08
C PRO A 30 1.58 2.31 -6.98
N ILE A 31 1.39 3.49 -7.59
CA ILE A 31 2.31 4.63 -7.51
C ILE A 31 1.56 5.90 -7.07
N PRO A 32 2.07 6.69 -6.11
CA PRO A 32 1.34 7.86 -5.61
C PRO A 32 1.85 9.17 -6.25
N VAL A 33 1.32 9.53 -7.41
CA VAL A 33 1.73 10.74 -8.15
C VAL A 33 0.67 11.85 -8.16
N LEU A 34 -0.57 11.55 -7.76
CA LEU A 34 -1.69 12.50 -7.74
C LEU A 34 -1.98 13.15 -6.38
N GLY A 35 -1.02 13.11 -5.45
CA GLY A 35 -1.07 13.82 -4.17
C GLY A 35 -1.33 12.94 -2.94
N GLN A 36 -1.70 13.59 -1.83
CA GLN A 36 -1.70 12.96 -0.50
C GLN A 36 -2.67 11.78 -0.37
N GLU A 37 -3.85 11.88 -0.99
CA GLU A 37 -4.83 10.78 -0.97
C GLU A 37 -4.29 9.54 -1.69
N SER A 38 -3.68 9.73 -2.87
CA SER A 38 -3.00 8.66 -3.60
C SER A 38 -1.86 8.05 -2.80
N GLN A 39 -1.09 8.87 -2.07
CA GLN A 39 -0.04 8.39 -1.17
C GLN A 39 -0.60 7.48 -0.08
N ASN A 40 -1.65 7.91 0.60
CA ASN A 40 -2.27 7.15 1.69
C ASN A 40 -2.81 5.80 1.18
N LEU A 41 -3.47 5.81 0.01
CA LEU A 41 -4.00 4.60 -0.62
C LEU A 41 -2.88 3.68 -1.12
N ALA A 42 -1.84 4.21 -1.76
CA ALA A 42 -0.72 3.41 -2.26
C ALA A 42 0.01 2.70 -1.12
N VAL A 43 0.20 3.38 0.02
CA VAL A 43 0.77 2.76 1.23
C VAL A 43 -0.18 1.69 1.79
N LYS A 44 -1.47 2.00 1.99
CA LYS A 44 -2.47 1.04 2.50
C LYS A 44 -2.50 -0.23 1.63
N ILE A 45 -2.62 -0.07 0.32
CA ILE A 45 -2.66 -1.17 -0.66
C ILE A 45 -1.33 -1.93 -0.65
N GLY A 46 -0.20 -1.23 -0.72
CA GLY A 46 1.14 -1.83 -0.69
C GLY A 46 1.39 -2.68 0.55
N CYS A 47 0.79 -2.31 1.68
CA CYS A 47 0.82 -3.11 2.88
C CYS A 47 -0.05 -4.36 2.79
N LEU A 48 -1.31 -4.20 2.37
CA LEU A 48 -2.25 -5.33 2.26
C LEU A 48 -1.79 -6.38 1.25
N LEU A 49 -1.09 -5.97 0.19
CA LEU A 49 -0.46 -6.87 -0.80
C LEU A 49 0.55 -7.87 -0.18
N GLN A 50 1.01 -7.61 1.05
CA GLN A 50 1.98 -8.45 1.76
C GLN A 50 1.34 -9.33 2.85
N THR A 51 0.00 -9.28 2.96
CA THR A 51 -0.79 -10.02 3.95
C THR A 51 -1.63 -11.12 3.28
N SER A 52 -2.48 -11.79 4.06
CA SER A 52 -3.54 -12.67 3.54
C SER A 52 -4.60 -11.92 2.72
N SER A 53 -4.74 -10.61 2.90
CA SER A 53 -5.69 -9.74 2.17
C SER A 53 -5.19 -9.30 0.79
N LYS A 54 -4.12 -9.90 0.26
CA LYS A 54 -3.48 -9.46 -0.99
C LYS A 54 -4.42 -9.44 -2.19
N ASP A 55 -5.33 -10.41 -2.30
CA ASP A 55 -6.20 -10.52 -3.47
C ASP A 55 -7.33 -9.50 -3.40
N LYS A 56 -7.86 -9.22 -2.20
CA LYS A 56 -8.76 -8.08 -1.98
C LYS A 56 -8.09 -6.74 -2.31
N ALA A 57 -6.81 -6.59 -1.97
CA ALA A 57 -6.05 -5.37 -2.28
C ALA A 57 -5.82 -5.19 -3.79
N ARG A 58 -5.56 -6.29 -4.52
CA ARG A 58 -5.44 -6.27 -5.98
C ARG A 58 -6.76 -5.93 -6.65
N ASP A 59 -7.83 -6.58 -6.22
CA ASP A 59 -9.17 -6.35 -6.73
C ASP A 59 -9.61 -4.89 -6.50
N ALA A 60 -9.40 -4.37 -5.30
CA ALA A 60 -9.66 -2.97 -4.99
C ALA A 60 -8.85 -2.00 -5.86
N LEU A 61 -7.56 -2.28 -6.13
CA LEU A 61 -6.74 -1.45 -7.02
C LEU A 61 -7.20 -1.53 -8.48
N MET A 62 -7.67 -2.70 -8.92
CA MET A 62 -8.20 -2.93 -10.27
C MET A 62 -9.51 -2.20 -10.51
N HIS A 63 -10.38 -2.17 -9.50
CA HIS A 63 -11.73 -1.58 -9.58
C HIS A 63 -11.82 -0.17 -8.97
N GLN A 64 -10.72 0.36 -8.44
CA GLN A 64 -10.66 1.63 -7.69
C GLN A 64 -11.69 1.70 -6.54
N ALA A 65 -11.97 0.55 -5.91
CA ALA A 65 -12.98 0.38 -4.86
C ALA A 65 -12.31 0.11 -3.50
N TYR A 66 -12.13 1.16 -2.68
CA TYR A 66 -11.27 1.10 -1.50
C TYR A 66 -12.02 1.00 -0.16
N ASP A 67 -13.34 1.19 -0.18
CA ASP A 67 -14.17 1.27 1.05
C ASP A 67 -14.24 -0.05 1.81
N THR A 68 -14.12 -1.17 1.09
CA THR A 68 -14.15 -2.53 1.64
C THR A 68 -12.77 -3.01 2.10
N LEU A 69 -11.72 -2.22 1.86
CA LEU A 69 -10.39 -2.60 2.29
C LEU A 69 -10.30 -2.50 3.81
N PRO A 70 -9.83 -3.57 4.48
CA PRO A 70 -9.75 -3.59 5.93
C PRO A 70 -9.03 -2.34 6.40
N SER A 71 -9.69 -1.59 7.28
CA SER A 71 -9.13 -0.44 7.99
C SER A 71 -8.11 -0.86 9.02
N GLU A 72 -7.80 -2.16 9.09
CA GLU A 72 -6.92 -2.82 10.03
C GLU A 72 -5.75 -1.88 10.25
N ARG A 73 -5.83 -1.21 11.40
CA ARG A 73 -4.93 -0.16 11.82
C ARG A 73 -3.58 -0.77 11.55
N LEU A 74 -2.87 -0.30 10.52
CA LEU A 74 -1.54 -0.79 10.20
C LEU A 74 -0.84 -0.72 11.52
N GLN A 75 -0.69 -1.86 12.20
CA GLN A 75 -0.11 -1.88 13.51
C GLN A 75 1.36 -1.69 13.18
N MET A 76 1.73 -0.42 13.01
CA MET A 76 3.06 0.06 13.26
C MET A 76 3.29 -0.32 14.71
N ARG A 77 3.72 -1.57 14.91
CA ARG A 77 4.30 -1.95 16.17
C ARG A 77 5.47 -0.96 16.34
N PRO A 78 5.53 -0.20 17.44
CA PRO A 78 6.70 0.61 17.72
C PRO A 78 7.92 -0.31 17.60
N ARG A 79 9.04 0.19 17.05
CA ARG A 79 10.32 -0.55 17.13
C ARG A 79 10.70 -0.65 18.60
N THR A 80 10.16 -1.62 19.32
CA THR A 80 10.77 -2.06 20.56
C THR A 80 12.10 -2.67 20.16
N ARG A 81 13.18 -2.00 20.59
CA ARG A 81 14.56 -2.48 20.49
C ARG A 81 14.56 -3.90 21.07
N ALA A 82 15.01 -4.87 20.27
CA ALA A 82 15.08 -6.25 20.70
C ALA A 82 16.07 -6.37 21.87
N THR A 83 15.57 -6.46 23.09
CA THR A 83 16.25 -7.14 24.20
C THR A 83 15.70 -8.55 24.23
N GLY A 84 16.55 -9.52 23.92
CA GLY A 84 16.18 -10.91 23.76
C GLY A 84 15.77 -11.57 25.08
N ALA A 85 14.82 -12.51 24.99
CA ALA A 85 14.75 -13.76 25.74
C ALA A 85 13.44 -14.47 25.38
N GLY A 86 13.54 -15.77 25.07
CA GLY A 86 12.53 -16.78 25.41
C GLY A 86 11.19 -16.81 24.69
N ASP A 87 11.04 -17.84 23.87
CA ASP A 87 9.84 -18.66 23.65
C ASP A 87 8.66 -18.24 22.76
N SER A 88 8.37 -19.21 21.87
CA SER A 88 7.08 -19.62 21.31
C SER A 88 6.41 -18.81 20.19
N GLN A 89 6.19 -19.55 19.09
CA GLN A 89 5.31 -19.27 17.94
C GLN A 89 5.74 -18.13 17.00
N ALA A 90 6.69 -18.47 16.13
CA ALA A 90 7.11 -17.64 15.00
C ALA A 90 6.03 -17.57 13.90
N VAL A 91 5.02 -16.71 14.08
CA VAL A 91 4.27 -16.16 12.94
C VAL A 91 5.22 -15.19 12.23
N ARG A 92 5.79 -15.61 11.10
CA ARG A 92 6.67 -14.75 10.27
C ARG A 92 5.86 -13.60 9.68
N HIS A 93 5.70 -12.51 10.43
CA HIS A 93 5.11 -11.28 9.93
C HIS A 93 6.13 -10.55 9.04
N ARG A 94 5.91 -10.61 7.72
CA ARG A 94 6.71 -9.88 6.74
C ARG A 94 6.40 -8.39 6.87
N ARG A 95 7.42 -7.60 7.20
CA ARG A 95 7.36 -6.13 7.15
C ARG A 95 6.94 -5.71 5.74
N CYS A 96 6.07 -4.71 5.66
CA CYS A 96 5.67 -4.13 4.39
C CYS A 96 6.85 -3.42 3.74
N ALA A 97 7.57 -4.11 2.86
CA ALA A 97 8.91 -3.72 2.40
C ALA A 97 8.93 -2.81 1.16
N ILE A 98 7.79 -2.39 0.61
CA ILE A 98 7.76 -1.67 -0.67
C ILE A 98 7.92 -0.15 -0.50
N PHE A 99 7.58 0.43 0.66
CA PHE A 99 7.87 1.83 0.97
C PHE A 99 8.44 1.95 2.38
N ASN A 100 9.77 2.00 2.49
CA ASN A 100 10.44 2.46 3.71
C ASN A 100 10.04 3.93 3.92
N CYS A 101 9.04 4.19 4.75
CA CYS A 101 8.48 5.53 5.01
C CYS A 101 9.44 6.49 5.76
N ALA A 102 10.75 6.21 5.76
CA ALA A 102 11.79 7.02 6.40
C ALA A 102 12.79 7.63 5.40
N GLY A 103 12.47 7.68 4.11
CA GLY A 103 13.46 7.94 3.05
C GLY A 103 13.16 9.05 2.04
N TRP A 104 12.16 9.92 2.24
CA TRP A 104 11.93 11.08 1.36
C TRP A 104 12.31 12.39 2.07
N PRO A 105 13.56 12.88 1.92
CA PRO A 105 14.04 14.08 2.61
C PRO A 105 13.49 15.40 2.04
N HIS A 106 12.70 15.40 0.97
CA HIS A 106 12.36 16.62 0.23
C HIS A 106 10.99 17.25 0.54
N LEU A 107 10.25 16.73 1.53
CA LEU A 107 8.91 17.21 1.93
C LEU A 107 8.82 17.66 3.40
N GLN A 108 9.93 17.99 4.04
CA GLN A 108 9.91 18.72 5.31
C GLN A 108 9.75 20.22 5.05
N GLY A 109 8.52 20.63 4.75
CA GLY A 109 8.11 22.03 4.88
C GLY A 109 8.20 22.42 6.36
N ARG A 110 9.22 23.19 6.73
CA ARG A 110 9.33 23.84 8.03
C ARG A 110 8.15 24.79 8.18
N THR A 111 7.19 24.43 9.02
CA THR A 111 6.31 25.41 9.68
C THR A 111 6.86 25.65 11.08
N GLY A 112 6.78 26.92 11.50
CA GLY A 112 7.70 27.53 12.46
C GLY A 112 7.61 27.04 13.89
N GLN A 113 8.70 27.30 14.62
CA GLN A 113 8.72 27.29 16.07
C GLN A 113 9.33 28.63 16.51
N SER A 114 8.45 29.53 16.89
CA SER A 114 8.71 30.73 17.67
C SER A 114 8.57 30.36 19.16
N GLY A 115 9.58 30.71 19.95
CA GLY A 115 9.65 30.49 21.40
C GLY A 115 11.07 30.65 21.88
#